data_AF-A0A9D9G872-F1
#
_entry.id   AF-A0A9D9G872-F1
#
_cell.length_a   1.000
_cell.length_b   1.000
_cell.length_c   1.000
_cell.angle_alpha   90.00
_cell.angle_beta   90.00
_cell.angle_gamma   90.00
#
_symmetry.space_group_name_H-M   'P 1'
#
loop_
_entity.id
_entity.type
_entity.pdbx_description
1 polymer ?
#
loop_
_entity_poly.entity_id
_entity_poly.type
_entity_poly.pdbx_seq_one_letter_code
_entity_poly.pdbx_strand_id
1 'polypeptide(L)'
;MTKISPTKTVSLDASQIARLEQQGCQSPDWTRVMVSDKTDLSLVRGVRFYGDVQIGELQSDAEHLQGIYNAVVRDCVIGDNCYISNVAGEMRGCTVGKRVRIENVGRIVFDAEADCGQGVAVGVFDETGSRPVYIYPGLTAQMASLMAYKPRWTEEHLHTMLQDYFIENPLPTMIGDDASVVDTVCMVNVSVDREVAIEGAVNLRNGAVINNAPKGSCLAHIGHGVNAENFIIEDGVVANGVVMRNCFVGQGAVLDKGFTAHDSLFFANCACENGEACAVFAGPYTVTMHKSTLLIGGQYSFMNAGSGTNSSNHMYKLGPIHWGVMQRGVKTSSGAYMMWGGRVGAFSLLMGAHKRHADTALFPFSYLFADNDGYTIVVPGVMMKSCGLKRDETKWPARDKRVKKRLPRHDNIVFDVLNPPIVSSMLEALRVFDELEAKGPESDGMYHYNGLRIKHSSLIKGREVYRIAVLKYLYDKTRDIDMSTIEAEQIDWVDLAGQIMPGSILNDIYEMESLDEISEAFNQAYNDYSSAELRWVKWVLEQGWAEQMPEAEAAARQFDADIEADRLRSREMLSQHNNLLSL
;
A
#
# COMPACT_ATOMS: atom_id res chain seq x y z
N MET A 1 -18.06 -7.77 -6.08
CA MET A 1 -18.17 -8.13 -7.52
C MET A 1 -19.63 -8.36 -7.90
N THR A 2 -20.02 -8.01 -9.13
CA THR A 2 -21.42 -8.11 -9.60
C THR A 2 -21.78 -9.56 -9.97
N LYS A 3 -22.88 -10.10 -9.42
CA LYS A 3 -23.43 -11.40 -9.86
C LYS A 3 -23.95 -11.27 -11.30
N ILE A 4 -23.42 -12.08 -12.22
CA ILE A 4 -23.90 -12.12 -13.60
C ILE A 4 -25.30 -12.73 -13.62
N SER A 5 -26.27 -12.03 -14.21
CA SER A 5 -27.59 -12.60 -14.48
C SER A 5 -27.49 -13.54 -15.68
N PRO A 6 -27.91 -14.81 -15.58
CA PRO A 6 -27.77 -15.76 -16.68
C PRO A 6 -28.60 -15.31 -17.88
N THR A 7 -27.96 -15.19 -19.04
CA THR A 7 -28.66 -15.01 -20.31
C THR A 7 -29.44 -16.30 -20.62
N LYS A 8 -30.68 -16.17 -21.08
CA LYS A 8 -31.49 -17.33 -21.48
C LYS A 8 -30.87 -17.97 -22.72
N THR A 9 -30.32 -19.18 -22.57
CA THR A 9 -29.74 -19.96 -23.66
C THR A 9 -30.64 -21.13 -24.05
N VAL A 10 -30.52 -21.58 -25.30
CA VAL A 10 -31.27 -22.70 -25.89
C VAL A 10 -30.29 -23.68 -26.53
N SER A 11 -30.69 -24.95 -26.64
CA SER A 11 -29.94 -25.97 -27.36
C SER A 11 -29.95 -25.68 -28.87
N LEU A 12 -28.85 -26.03 -29.54
CA LEU A 12 -28.71 -25.88 -30.99
C LEU A 12 -29.56 -26.91 -31.75
N ASP A 13 -30.20 -26.49 -32.84
CA ASP A 13 -30.84 -27.39 -33.80
C ASP A 13 -29.83 -27.94 -34.84
N ALA A 14 -30.25 -28.95 -35.60
CA ALA A 14 -29.39 -29.61 -36.59
C ALA A 14 -28.88 -28.66 -37.70
N SER A 15 -29.65 -27.64 -38.07
CA SER A 15 -29.25 -26.66 -39.09
C SER A 15 -28.20 -25.67 -38.55
N GLN A 16 -28.36 -25.27 -37.29
CA GLN A 16 -27.41 -24.43 -36.57
C GLN A 16 -26.08 -25.15 -36.36
N ILE A 17 -26.12 -26.43 -35.97
CA ILE A 17 -24.93 -27.30 -35.84
C ILE A 17 -24.19 -27.39 -37.18
N ALA A 18 -24.88 -27.74 -38.27
CA ALA A 18 -24.25 -27.86 -39.59
C ALA A 18 -23.61 -26.54 -40.07
N ARG A 19 -24.22 -25.40 -39.74
CA ARG A 19 -23.65 -24.07 -40.02
C ARG A 19 -22.36 -23.82 -39.22
N LEU A 20 -22.33 -24.13 -37.93
CA LEU A 20 -21.13 -23.99 -37.10
C LEU A 20 -19.99 -24.91 -37.59
N GLU A 21 -20.31 -26.13 -37.98
CA GLU A 21 -19.33 -27.08 -38.56
C GLU A 21 -18.75 -26.56 -39.88
N GLN A 22 -19.57 -25.98 -40.77
CA GLN A 22 -19.09 -25.32 -41.99
C GLN A 22 -18.20 -24.11 -41.70
N GLN A 23 -18.44 -23.43 -40.58
CA GLN A 23 -17.61 -22.32 -40.09
C GLN A 23 -16.32 -22.80 -39.38
N GLY A 24 -16.03 -24.11 -39.43
CA GLY A 24 -14.83 -24.72 -38.85
C GLY A 24 -14.92 -24.99 -37.35
N CYS A 25 -16.11 -24.88 -36.75
CA CYS A 25 -16.31 -25.21 -35.34
C CYS A 25 -16.45 -26.73 -35.14
N GLN A 26 -16.08 -27.21 -33.96
CA GLN A 26 -16.09 -28.63 -33.61
C GLN A 26 -16.58 -28.81 -32.18
N SER A 27 -17.38 -29.85 -31.93
CA SER A 27 -17.72 -30.31 -30.59
C SER A 27 -17.81 -31.84 -30.59
N PRO A 28 -17.30 -32.54 -29.57
CA PRO A 28 -17.55 -33.97 -29.40
C PRO A 28 -19.01 -34.26 -29.01
N ASP A 29 -19.70 -33.27 -28.43
CA ASP A 29 -21.10 -33.38 -28.01
C ASP A 29 -21.78 -32.00 -28.10
N TRP A 30 -22.54 -31.78 -29.17
CA TRP A 30 -23.27 -30.52 -29.38
C TRP A 30 -24.43 -30.32 -28.40
N THR A 31 -24.88 -31.35 -27.69
CA THR A 31 -25.99 -31.22 -26.73
C THR A 31 -25.62 -30.40 -25.48
N ARG A 32 -24.31 -30.26 -25.22
CA ARG A 32 -23.74 -29.49 -24.11
C ARG A 32 -23.37 -28.04 -24.49
N VAL A 33 -23.59 -27.66 -25.75
CA VAL A 33 -23.36 -26.30 -26.23
C VAL A 33 -24.70 -25.58 -26.38
N MET A 34 -24.90 -24.53 -25.59
CA MET A 34 -26.12 -23.73 -25.58
C MET A 34 -25.81 -22.28 -25.99
N VAL A 35 -26.70 -21.68 -26.78
CA VAL A 35 -26.55 -20.32 -27.30
C VAL A 35 -27.81 -19.50 -27.06
N SER A 36 -27.70 -18.18 -26.92
CA SER A 36 -28.89 -17.31 -26.91
C SER A 36 -29.61 -17.40 -28.26
N ASP A 37 -30.95 -17.35 -28.24
CA ASP A 37 -31.80 -17.32 -29.43
C ASP A 37 -31.57 -16.09 -30.32
N LYS A 38 -30.94 -15.04 -29.79
CA LYS A 38 -30.59 -13.81 -30.50
C LYS A 38 -29.18 -13.81 -31.09
N THR A 39 -28.43 -14.89 -30.93
CA THR A 39 -27.03 -14.99 -31.37
C THR A 39 -26.94 -15.07 -32.90
N ASP A 40 -26.22 -14.15 -33.53
CA ASP A 40 -25.78 -14.34 -34.92
C ASP A 40 -24.62 -15.32 -34.96
N LEU A 41 -24.92 -16.56 -35.37
CA LEU A 41 -23.94 -17.63 -35.52
C LEU A 41 -22.83 -17.30 -36.54
N SER A 42 -22.99 -16.27 -37.40
CA SER A 42 -21.93 -15.83 -38.32
C SER A 42 -20.66 -15.36 -37.60
N LEU A 43 -20.80 -14.99 -36.33
CA LEU A 43 -19.75 -14.47 -35.45
C LEU A 43 -19.03 -15.56 -34.65
N VAL A 44 -19.35 -16.83 -34.88
CA VAL A 44 -18.69 -17.98 -34.23
C VAL A 44 -17.95 -18.79 -35.30
N ARG A 45 -16.61 -18.77 -35.31
CA ARG A 45 -15.80 -19.42 -36.36
C ARG A 45 -14.55 -20.07 -35.81
N GLY A 46 -14.24 -21.27 -36.30
CA GLY A 46 -13.02 -21.98 -35.92
C GLY A 46 -12.93 -22.30 -34.42
N VAL A 47 -14.07 -22.49 -33.75
CA VAL A 47 -14.12 -22.72 -32.29
C VAL A 47 -14.23 -24.19 -31.97
N ARG A 48 -13.40 -24.69 -31.04
CA ARG A 48 -13.53 -26.05 -30.51
C ARG A 48 -14.18 -26.00 -29.13
N PHE A 49 -15.35 -26.58 -29.02
CA PHE A 49 -16.12 -26.66 -27.78
C PHE A 49 -15.89 -27.99 -27.07
N TYR A 50 -15.77 -27.94 -25.76
CA TYR A 50 -15.65 -29.11 -24.89
C TYR A 50 -16.47 -28.89 -23.62
N GLY A 51 -17.08 -29.95 -23.11
CA GLY A 51 -17.84 -29.86 -21.85
C GLY A 51 -19.07 -28.95 -21.96
N ASP A 52 -19.46 -28.30 -20.86
CA ASP A 52 -20.64 -27.45 -20.83
C ASP A 52 -20.30 -26.01 -21.26
N VAL A 53 -20.83 -25.58 -22.39
CA VAL A 53 -20.56 -24.23 -22.92
C VAL A 53 -21.87 -23.47 -23.12
N GLN A 54 -21.94 -22.27 -22.55
CA GLN A 54 -23.06 -21.36 -22.74
C GLN A 54 -22.58 -20.05 -23.37
N ILE A 55 -23.27 -19.59 -24.41
CA ILE A 55 -22.95 -18.36 -25.14
C ILE A 55 -24.14 -17.41 -25.09
N GLY A 56 -23.92 -16.20 -24.58
CA GLY A 56 -24.88 -15.10 -24.55
C GLY A 56 -25.18 -14.53 -25.93
N GLU A 57 -25.88 -13.40 -25.97
CA GLU A 57 -26.23 -12.72 -27.21
C GLU A 57 -24.96 -12.25 -27.95
N LEU A 58 -24.84 -12.52 -29.26
CA LEU A 58 -23.80 -11.94 -30.11
C LEU A 58 -24.47 -11.29 -31.31
N GLN A 59 -24.20 -10.00 -31.54
CA GLN A 59 -24.76 -9.27 -32.68
C GLN A 59 -23.66 -8.54 -33.42
N SER A 60 -23.82 -8.44 -34.74
CA SER A 60 -22.89 -7.65 -35.55
C SER A 60 -23.08 -6.18 -35.20
N ASP A 61 -22.06 -5.57 -34.62
CA ASP A 61 -22.00 -4.14 -34.36
C ASP A 61 -20.89 -3.54 -35.24
N ALA A 62 -21.20 -2.45 -35.94
CA ALA A 62 -20.22 -1.76 -36.77
C ALA A 62 -19.16 -1.03 -35.93
N GLU A 63 -19.46 -0.72 -34.67
CA GLU A 63 -18.58 0.06 -33.79
C GLU A 63 -17.71 -0.82 -32.88
N HIS A 64 -18.15 -2.06 -32.59
CA HIS A 64 -17.47 -2.94 -31.64
C HIS A 64 -17.16 -4.31 -32.26
N LEU A 65 -15.93 -4.77 -32.07
CA LEU A 65 -15.59 -6.16 -32.37
C LEU A 65 -16.37 -7.08 -31.44
N GLN A 66 -17.02 -8.10 -32.00
CA GLN A 66 -17.79 -9.11 -31.28
C GLN A 66 -17.68 -10.47 -31.97
N GLY A 67 -17.84 -11.54 -31.20
CA GLY A 67 -17.81 -12.91 -31.69
C GLY A 67 -16.71 -13.76 -31.07
N ILE A 68 -16.70 -15.04 -31.43
CA ILE A 68 -15.76 -16.04 -30.93
C ILE A 68 -15.03 -16.65 -32.13
N TYR A 69 -13.72 -16.43 -32.21
CA TYR A 69 -12.89 -16.75 -33.36
C TYR A 69 -11.63 -17.52 -32.95
N ASN A 70 -11.37 -18.66 -33.59
CA ASN A 70 -10.13 -19.42 -33.44
C ASN A 70 -9.76 -19.68 -31.96
N ALA A 71 -10.70 -20.26 -31.21
CA ALA A 71 -10.56 -20.46 -29.77
C ALA A 71 -10.91 -21.89 -29.38
N VAL A 72 -10.29 -22.36 -28.29
CA VAL A 72 -10.68 -23.59 -27.60
C VAL A 72 -11.40 -23.20 -26.32
N VAL A 73 -12.68 -23.59 -26.19
CA VAL A 73 -13.55 -23.22 -25.07
C VAL A 73 -14.04 -24.48 -24.37
N ARG A 74 -13.83 -24.55 -23.05
CA ARG A 74 -14.19 -25.72 -22.24
C ARG A 74 -14.86 -25.32 -20.93
N ASP A 75 -16.04 -25.86 -20.65
CA ASP A 75 -16.72 -25.66 -19.36
C ASP A 75 -16.85 -24.15 -19.00
N CYS A 76 -17.36 -23.35 -19.94
CA CYS A 76 -17.39 -21.89 -19.86
C CYS A 76 -18.79 -21.32 -20.03
N VAL A 77 -19.06 -20.22 -19.33
CA VAL A 77 -20.24 -19.37 -19.55
C VAL A 77 -19.76 -18.04 -20.10
N ILE A 78 -20.20 -17.66 -21.30
CA ILE A 78 -19.79 -16.45 -22.00
C ILE A 78 -20.97 -15.49 -22.07
N GLY A 79 -20.82 -14.28 -21.52
CA GLY A 79 -21.85 -13.25 -21.52
C GLY A 79 -22.06 -12.56 -22.87
N ASP A 80 -23.00 -11.62 -22.88
CA ASP A 80 -23.45 -10.94 -24.10
C ASP A 80 -22.35 -10.06 -24.72
N ASN A 81 -22.29 -10.05 -26.05
CA ASN A 81 -21.51 -9.16 -26.90
C ASN A 81 -19.99 -9.18 -26.60
N CYS A 82 -19.47 -10.36 -26.24
CA CYS A 82 -18.03 -10.55 -26.03
C CYS A 82 -17.27 -10.64 -27.36
N TYR A 83 -16.00 -10.27 -27.33
CA TYR A 83 -15.03 -10.55 -28.37
C TYR A 83 -13.95 -11.49 -27.85
N ILE A 84 -13.91 -12.71 -28.36
CA ILE A 84 -12.93 -13.72 -27.99
C ILE A 84 -12.23 -14.17 -29.26
N SER A 85 -10.94 -13.90 -29.39
CA SER A 85 -10.18 -14.17 -30.61
C SER A 85 -8.79 -14.71 -30.32
N ASN A 86 -8.39 -15.74 -31.07
CA ASN A 86 -7.05 -16.33 -31.03
C ASN A 86 -6.64 -16.80 -29.63
N VAL A 87 -7.46 -17.68 -29.04
CA VAL A 87 -7.12 -18.37 -27.79
C VAL A 87 -6.54 -19.74 -28.11
N ALA A 88 -5.21 -19.79 -28.25
CA ALA A 88 -4.51 -20.91 -28.90
C ALA A 88 -4.50 -22.20 -28.06
N GLY A 89 -4.35 -22.09 -26.74
CA GLY A 89 -4.30 -23.22 -25.81
C GLY A 89 -5.70 -23.68 -25.42
N GLU A 90 -6.25 -23.08 -24.37
CA GLU A 90 -7.65 -23.26 -23.97
C GLU A 90 -8.12 -22.11 -23.07
N MET A 91 -9.42 -21.83 -23.13
CA MET A 91 -10.18 -21.12 -22.12
C MET A 91 -11.03 -22.15 -21.36
N ARG A 92 -10.78 -22.33 -20.06
CA ARG A 92 -11.40 -23.41 -19.26
C ARG A 92 -11.94 -22.92 -17.93
N GLY A 93 -13.16 -23.34 -17.59
CA GLY A 93 -13.73 -23.21 -16.23
C GLY A 93 -14.06 -21.77 -15.83
N CYS A 94 -14.09 -20.84 -16.78
CA CYS A 94 -14.29 -19.41 -16.52
C CYS A 94 -15.71 -18.95 -16.85
N THR A 95 -16.22 -18.02 -16.05
CA THR A 95 -17.38 -17.19 -16.39
C THR A 95 -16.91 -15.86 -16.96
N VAL A 96 -17.31 -15.53 -18.17
CA VAL A 96 -17.01 -14.28 -18.85
C VAL A 96 -18.24 -13.38 -18.80
N GLY A 97 -18.08 -12.15 -18.32
CA GLY A 97 -19.12 -11.12 -18.24
C GLY A 97 -19.56 -10.61 -19.60
N LYS A 98 -20.25 -9.47 -19.63
CA LYS A 98 -20.72 -8.83 -20.87
C LYS A 98 -19.66 -7.91 -21.46
N ARG A 99 -19.60 -7.82 -22.79
CA ARG A 99 -18.71 -6.90 -23.52
C ARG A 99 -17.23 -7.07 -23.15
N VAL A 100 -16.84 -8.30 -22.80
CA VAL A 100 -15.45 -8.62 -22.48
C VAL A 100 -14.65 -8.79 -23.77
N ARG A 101 -13.44 -8.26 -23.78
CA ARG A 101 -12.46 -8.49 -24.86
C ARG A 101 -11.38 -9.47 -24.39
N ILE A 102 -11.24 -10.59 -25.09
CA ILE A 102 -10.16 -11.57 -24.91
C ILE A 102 -9.50 -11.77 -26.26
N GLU A 103 -8.25 -11.35 -26.43
CA GLU A 103 -7.58 -11.36 -27.72
C GLU A 103 -6.12 -11.76 -27.62
N ASN A 104 -5.68 -12.68 -28.49
CA ASN A 104 -4.30 -13.17 -28.57
C ASN A 104 -3.80 -13.69 -27.21
N VAL A 105 -4.65 -14.46 -26.53
CA VAL A 105 -4.34 -15.02 -25.22
C VAL A 105 -3.89 -16.47 -25.36
N GLY A 106 -2.76 -16.84 -24.76
CA GLY A 106 -2.26 -18.21 -24.86
C GLY A 106 -3.19 -19.21 -24.17
N ARG A 107 -3.56 -18.97 -22.91
CA ARG A 107 -4.59 -19.74 -22.18
C ARG A 107 -5.17 -18.98 -20.98
N ILE A 108 -6.40 -19.32 -20.62
CA ILE A 108 -7.10 -18.86 -19.42
C ILE A 108 -7.71 -20.08 -18.75
N VAL A 109 -7.30 -20.40 -17.53
CA VAL A 109 -7.73 -21.64 -16.86
C VAL A 109 -8.14 -21.33 -15.44
N PHE A 110 -9.31 -21.82 -15.04
CA PHE A 110 -9.70 -21.92 -13.63
C PHE A 110 -9.87 -23.38 -13.23
N ASP A 111 -9.34 -23.71 -12.05
CA ASP A 111 -9.63 -24.96 -11.36
C ASP A 111 -10.93 -24.81 -10.53
N ALA A 112 -11.56 -25.92 -10.16
CA ALA A 112 -12.90 -25.93 -9.57
C ALA A 112 -13.00 -25.19 -8.22
N GLU A 113 -11.93 -25.20 -7.43
CA GLU A 113 -11.84 -24.61 -6.09
C GLU A 113 -10.73 -23.54 -6.06
N ALA A 114 -10.69 -22.67 -7.08
CA ALA A 114 -9.65 -21.66 -7.22
C ALA A 114 -9.89 -20.46 -6.28
N ASP A 115 -9.03 -20.29 -5.27
CA ASP A 115 -9.09 -19.16 -4.31
C ASP A 115 -8.74 -17.80 -4.94
N CYS A 116 -8.09 -17.79 -6.12
CA CYS A 116 -7.70 -16.59 -6.84
C CYS A 116 -6.89 -15.60 -5.96
N GLY A 117 -5.95 -16.12 -5.18
CA GLY A 117 -5.07 -15.35 -4.30
C GLY A 117 -5.67 -14.93 -2.96
N GLN A 118 -6.98 -15.12 -2.73
CA GLN A 118 -7.60 -14.88 -1.42
C GLN A 118 -7.04 -15.83 -0.36
N GLY A 119 -6.77 -15.32 0.83
CA GLY A 119 -6.25 -16.12 1.94
C GLY A 119 -4.77 -16.51 1.81
N VAL A 120 -4.06 -16.06 0.78
CA VAL A 120 -2.61 -16.26 0.69
C VAL A 120 -1.92 -15.59 1.88
N ALA A 121 -1.08 -16.34 2.59
CA ALA A 121 -0.24 -15.83 3.66
C ALA A 121 1.01 -15.15 3.08
N VAL A 122 1.18 -13.85 3.35
CA VAL A 122 2.34 -13.05 2.94
C VAL A 122 3.25 -12.83 4.15
N GLY A 123 4.49 -13.32 4.10
CA GLY A 123 5.46 -13.20 5.19
C GLY A 123 6.17 -11.85 5.21
N VAL A 124 5.72 -10.91 6.04
CA VAL A 124 6.30 -9.57 6.14
C VAL A 124 7.21 -9.40 7.36
N PHE A 125 7.92 -8.28 7.43
CA PHE A 125 8.90 -7.90 8.45
C PHE A 125 10.15 -8.77 8.45
N ASP A 126 10.04 -10.09 8.57
CA ASP A 126 11.17 -11.01 8.43
C ASP A 126 10.98 -11.93 7.22
N GLU A 127 12.08 -12.43 6.67
CA GLU A 127 12.04 -13.32 5.51
C GLU A 127 11.74 -14.78 5.90
N THR A 128 11.51 -15.05 7.19
CA THR A 128 11.27 -16.42 7.67
C THR A 128 9.81 -16.84 7.53
N GLY A 129 8.92 -15.87 7.27
CA GLY A 129 7.48 -16.10 7.20
C GLY A 129 6.81 -16.18 8.58
N SER A 130 7.49 -15.75 9.66
CA SER A 130 6.98 -15.89 11.02
C SER A 130 5.83 -14.93 11.36
N ARG A 131 5.55 -13.99 10.45
CA ARG A 131 4.56 -12.91 10.60
C ARG A 131 3.67 -12.86 9.37
N PRO A 132 2.76 -13.83 9.21
CA PRO A 132 1.90 -13.91 8.04
C PRO A 132 0.82 -12.82 8.09
N VAL A 133 0.59 -12.20 6.94
CA VAL A 133 -0.59 -11.38 6.67
C VAL A 133 -1.40 -12.09 5.59
N TYR A 134 -2.65 -12.42 5.89
CA TYR A 134 -3.56 -13.08 4.94
C TYR A 134 -4.22 -12.03 4.04
N ILE A 135 -4.00 -12.12 2.73
CA ILE A 135 -4.50 -11.11 1.79
C ILE A 135 -5.91 -11.42 1.31
N TYR A 136 -6.77 -10.39 1.24
CA TYR A 136 -8.13 -10.47 0.73
C TYR A 136 -8.60 -9.10 0.21
N PRO A 137 -9.61 -9.03 -0.67
CA PRO A 137 -10.16 -7.74 -1.11
C PRO A 137 -10.71 -6.94 0.06
N GLY A 138 -10.32 -5.67 0.19
CA GLY A 138 -10.67 -4.79 1.29
C GLY A 138 -9.70 -4.82 2.48
N LEU A 139 -8.57 -5.57 2.39
CA LEU A 139 -7.53 -5.57 3.42
C LEU A 139 -7.01 -4.14 3.67
N THR A 140 -7.12 -3.68 4.91
CA THR A 140 -6.60 -2.37 5.33
C THR A 140 -5.17 -2.46 5.85
N ALA A 141 -4.41 -1.38 5.73
CA ALA A 141 -3.08 -1.25 6.33
C ALA A 141 -3.12 -1.45 7.85
N GLN A 142 -4.22 -1.06 8.49
CA GLN A 142 -4.43 -1.21 9.93
C GLN A 142 -4.53 -2.68 10.34
N MET A 143 -5.44 -3.41 9.69
CA MET A 143 -5.64 -4.84 9.93
C MET A 143 -4.37 -5.63 9.65
N ALA A 144 -3.73 -5.37 8.50
CA ALA A 144 -2.47 -6.00 8.13
C ALA A 144 -1.35 -5.71 9.14
N SER A 145 -1.30 -4.50 9.71
CA SER A 145 -0.32 -4.15 10.74
C SER A 145 -0.55 -4.98 12.00
N LEU A 146 -1.79 -5.11 12.48
CA LEU A 146 -2.08 -5.94 13.65
C LEU A 146 -1.69 -7.40 13.41
N MET A 147 -1.98 -7.93 12.21
CA MET A 147 -1.56 -9.28 11.83
C MET A 147 -0.05 -9.48 11.97
N ALA A 148 0.71 -8.58 11.35
CA ALA A 148 2.17 -8.66 11.32
C ALA A 148 2.80 -8.46 12.72
N TYR A 149 2.27 -7.54 13.54
CA TYR A 149 2.82 -7.24 14.87
C TYR A 149 2.43 -8.27 15.94
N LYS A 150 1.26 -8.92 15.80
CA LYS A 150 0.68 -9.85 16.77
C LYS A 150 0.40 -11.23 16.16
N PRO A 151 1.43 -11.95 15.64
CA PRO A 151 1.22 -13.20 14.90
C PRO A 151 0.50 -14.28 15.71
N ARG A 152 0.68 -14.34 17.04
CA ARG A 152 -0.07 -15.28 17.90
C ARG A 152 -1.56 -14.98 17.94
N TRP A 153 -1.95 -13.73 18.13
CA TRP A 153 -3.36 -13.32 18.08
C TRP A 153 -3.95 -13.61 16.70
N THR A 154 -3.17 -13.38 15.65
CA THR A 154 -3.60 -13.71 14.28
C THR A 154 -3.86 -15.20 14.10
N GLU A 155 -2.95 -16.05 14.56
CA GLU A 155 -3.06 -17.50 14.45
C GLU A 155 -4.19 -18.06 15.33
N GLU A 156 -4.27 -17.64 16.59
CA GLU A 156 -5.16 -18.22 17.59
C GLU A 156 -6.61 -17.71 17.46
N HIS A 157 -6.81 -16.48 16.97
CA HIS A 157 -8.12 -15.81 16.97
C HIS A 157 -8.58 -15.37 15.58
N LEU A 158 -7.82 -14.49 14.93
CA LEU A 158 -8.25 -13.86 13.68
C LEU A 158 -8.32 -14.84 12.50
N HIS A 159 -7.46 -15.85 12.47
CA HIS A 159 -7.37 -16.79 11.34
C HIS A 159 -8.70 -17.52 11.12
N THR A 160 -9.36 -17.97 12.18
CA THR A 160 -10.66 -18.64 12.08
C THR A 160 -11.72 -17.72 11.45
N MET A 161 -11.78 -16.46 11.91
CA MET A 161 -12.73 -15.47 11.35
C MET A 161 -12.48 -15.20 9.87
N LEU A 162 -11.22 -15.15 9.46
CA LEU A 162 -10.84 -14.98 8.06
C LEU A 162 -11.25 -16.20 7.22
N GLN A 163 -11.06 -17.41 7.72
CA GLN A 163 -11.47 -18.63 7.01
C GLN A 163 -12.98 -18.65 6.79
N ASP A 164 -13.77 -18.35 7.82
CA ASP A 164 -15.22 -18.24 7.71
C ASP A 164 -15.61 -17.16 6.69
N TYR A 165 -14.97 -15.99 6.76
CA TYR A 165 -15.17 -14.90 5.80
C TYR A 165 -14.85 -15.32 4.35
N PHE A 166 -13.77 -16.07 4.11
CA PHE A 166 -13.38 -16.53 2.78
C PHE A 166 -14.36 -17.57 2.23
N ILE A 167 -14.88 -18.46 3.07
CA ILE A 167 -15.92 -19.44 2.69
C ILE A 167 -17.23 -18.74 2.33
N GLU A 168 -17.61 -17.71 3.08
CA GLU A 168 -18.83 -16.94 2.82
C GLU A 168 -18.69 -15.99 1.62
N ASN A 169 -17.48 -15.52 1.34
CA ASN A 169 -17.17 -14.53 0.31
C ASN A 169 -16.05 -15.00 -0.64
N PRO A 170 -16.23 -16.14 -1.34
CA PRO A 170 -15.22 -16.64 -2.25
C PRO A 170 -15.06 -15.72 -3.45
N LEU A 171 -13.82 -15.55 -3.91
CA LEU A 171 -13.56 -14.89 -5.18
C LEU A 171 -14.13 -15.72 -6.35
N PRO A 172 -14.85 -15.08 -7.28
CA PRO A 172 -15.43 -15.79 -8.42
C PRO A 172 -14.37 -16.16 -9.47
N THR A 173 -14.58 -17.29 -10.14
CA THR A 173 -13.77 -17.72 -11.29
C THR A 173 -14.17 -16.97 -12.57
N MET A 174 -14.01 -15.64 -12.57
CA MET A 174 -14.60 -14.78 -13.60
C MET A 174 -13.67 -13.74 -14.22
N ILE A 175 -14.06 -13.31 -15.42
CA ILE A 175 -13.62 -12.07 -16.07
C ILE A 175 -14.85 -11.18 -16.21
N GLY A 176 -14.89 -10.09 -15.45
CA GLY A 176 -16.08 -9.25 -15.27
C GLY A 176 -16.44 -8.39 -16.48
N ASP A 177 -17.62 -7.79 -16.43
CA ASP A 177 -18.17 -6.95 -17.50
C ASP A 177 -17.20 -5.86 -17.95
N ASP A 178 -17.16 -5.57 -19.26
CA ASP A 178 -16.33 -4.52 -19.86
C ASP A 178 -14.80 -4.70 -19.62
N ALA A 179 -14.35 -5.84 -19.09
CA ALA A 179 -12.93 -6.12 -18.90
C ALA A 179 -12.24 -6.48 -20.22
N SER A 180 -10.91 -6.31 -20.26
CA SER A 180 -10.07 -6.58 -21.43
C SER A 180 -8.83 -7.39 -21.04
N VAL A 181 -8.61 -8.51 -21.70
CA VAL A 181 -7.41 -9.35 -21.57
C VAL A 181 -6.81 -9.54 -22.95
N VAL A 182 -5.69 -8.86 -23.21
CA VAL A 182 -5.08 -8.78 -24.54
C VAL A 182 -3.60 -9.12 -24.49
N ASP A 183 -3.13 -9.83 -25.52
CA ASP A 183 -1.72 -10.19 -25.74
C ASP A 183 -1.06 -10.87 -24.53
N THR A 184 -1.87 -11.62 -23.76
CA THR A 184 -1.45 -12.23 -22.50
C THR A 184 -1.11 -13.70 -22.71
N VAL A 185 0.08 -14.13 -22.29
CA VAL A 185 0.54 -15.49 -22.59
C VAL A 185 -0.19 -16.55 -21.75
N CYS A 186 -0.37 -16.31 -20.44
CA CYS A 186 -0.97 -17.30 -19.55
C CYS A 186 -1.64 -16.67 -18.33
N MET A 187 -2.89 -17.06 -18.08
CA MET A 187 -3.63 -16.79 -16.83
C MET A 187 -4.16 -18.09 -16.24
N VAL A 188 -3.88 -18.35 -14.96
CA VAL A 188 -4.38 -19.52 -14.23
C VAL A 188 -4.89 -19.10 -12.86
N ASN A 189 -6.17 -19.35 -12.56
CA ASN A 189 -6.83 -18.99 -11.30
C ASN A 189 -6.69 -17.48 -11.02
N VAL A 190 -7.04 -16.64 -12.01
CA VAL A 190 -6.95 -15.19 -11.91
C VAL A 190 -8.31 -14.53 -12.11
N SER A 191 -8.94 -14.09 -11.01
CA SER A 191 -10.19 -13.35 -11.06
C SER A 191 -9.96 -11.92 -11.53
N VAL A 192 -10.75 -11.46 -12.49
CA VAL A 192 -10.66 -10.11 -13.05
C VAL A 192 -12.01 -9.42 -12.90
N ASP A 193 -12.05 -8.32 -12.16
CA ASP A 193 -13.28 -7.55 -11.97
C ASP A 193 -13.63 -6.71 -13.22
N ARG A 194 -14.81 -6.09 -13.21
CA ARG A 194 -15.31 -5.27 -14.32
C ARG A 194 -14.35 -4.14 -14.71
N GLU A 195 -14.34 -3.79 -15.99
CA GLU A 195 -13.55 -2.68 -16.58
C GLU A 195 -12.02 -2.78 -16.40
N VAL A 196 -11.52 -3.87 -15.83
CA VAL A 196 -10.08 -4.07 -15.64
C VAL A 196 -9.44 -4.39 -16.99
N ALA A 197 -8.28 -3.77 -17.25
CA ALA A 197 -7.46 -4.06 -18.41
C ALA A 197 -6.18 -4.83 -18.00
N ILE A 198 -5.97 -5.98 -18.63
CA ILE A 198 -4.75 -6.78 -18.57
C ILE A 198 -4.16 -6.82 -19.99
N GLU A 199 -2.96 -6.26 -20.16
CA GLU A 199 -2.34 -6.08 -21.47
C GLU A 199 -0.89 -6.59 -21.44
N GLY A 200 -0.56 -7.55 -22.31
CA GLY A 200 0.82 -7.98 -22.49
C GLY A 200 1.43 -8.73 -21.30
N ALA A 201 0.62 -9.27 -20.39
CA ALA A 201 1.12 -10.00 -19.24
C ALA A 201 1.76 -11.35 -19.65
N VAL A 202 2.87 -11.71 -19.03
CA VAL A 202 3.64 -12.92 -19.38
C VAL A 202 3.08 -14.14 -18.66
N ASN A 203 2.79 -14.02 -17.37
CA ASN A 203 2.22 -15.12 -16.59
C ASN A 203 1.57 -14.55 -15.34
N LEU A 204 0.28 -14.83 -15.17
CA LEU A 204 -0.48 -14.51 -13.96
C LEU A 204 -1.03 -15.80 -13.36
N ARG A 205 -0.76 -16.05 -12.09
CA ARG A 205 -1.21 -17.26 -11.39
C ARG A 205 -1.76 -16.95 -10.01
N ASN A 206 -2.85 -17.60 -9.64
CA ASN A 206 -3.46 -17.51 -8.32
C ASN A 206 -3.57 -16.06 -7.82
N GLY A 207 -4.47 -15.27 -8.42
CA GLY A 207 -4.60 -13.88 -8.01
C GLY A 207 -5.90 -13.20 -8.40
N ALA A 208 -6.05 -11.96 -7.94
CA ALA A 208 -7.23 -11.16 -8.19
C ALA A 208 -6.87 -9.74 -8.60
N VAL A 209 -7.63 -9.19 -9.55
CA VAL A 209 -7.56 -7.77 -9.91
C VAL A 209 -8.92 -7.14 -9.64
N ILE A 210 -8.99 -6.31 -8.60
CA ILE A 210 -10.22 -5.76 -8.03
C ILE A 210 -10.38 -4.30 -8.43
N ASN A 211 -11.60 -3.93 -8.82
CA ASN A 211 -11.97 -2.56 -9.16
C ASN A 211 -13.11 -2.10 -8.25
N ASN A 212 -12.82 -1.22 -7.29
CA ASN A 212 -13.84 -0.61 -6.44
C ASN A 212 -14.30 0.76 -6.96
N ALA A 213 -13.74 1.24 -8.08
CA ALA A 213 -14.12 2.52 -8.65
C ALA A 213 -15.55 2.50 -9.22
N PRO A 214 -16.25 3.65 -9.24
CA PRO A 214 -17.48 3.80 -9.99
C PRO A 214 -17.26 3.49 -11.49
N LYS A 215 -18.33 3.06 -12.16
CA LYS A 215 -18.32 2.74 -13.59
C LYS A 215 -17.65 3.84 -14.43
N GLY A 216 -16.75 3.46 -15.33
CA GLY A 216 -16.00 4.34 -16.22
C GLY A 216 -14.79 5.03 -15.58
N SER A 217 -14.45 4.68 -14.33
CA SER A 217 -13.36 5.29 -13.57
C SER A 217 -12.33 4.29 -13.07
N CYS A 218 -12.35 3.04 -13.60
CA CYS A 218 -11.42 1.97 -13.25
C CYS A 218 -9.97 2.49 -13.15
N LEU A 219 -9.30 2.09 -12.07
CA LEU A 219 -7.89 2.38 -11.81
C LEU A 219 -7.02 1.13 -11.91
N ALA A 220 -7.58 -0.04 -11.60
CA ALA A 220 -6.84 -1.29 -11.58
C ALA A 220 -6.37 -1.70 -12.99
N HIS A 221 -5.09 -1.98 -13.13
CA HIS A 221 -4.49 -2.30 -14.43
C HIS A 221 -3.25 -3.18 -14.28
N ILE A 222 -3.15 -4.21 -15.14
CA ILE A 222 -1.93 -4.97 -15.36
C ILE A 222 -1.42 -4.68 -16.75
N GLY A 223 -0.18 -4.17 -16.83
CA GLY A 223 0.48 -3.83 -18.08
C GLY A 223 1.50 -4.87 -18.54
N HIS A 224 2.22 -4.48 -19.60
CA HIS A 224 3.12 -5.35 -20.35
C HIS A 224 4.25 -5.94 -19.50
N GLY A 225 4.60 -7.20 -19.79
CA GLY A 225 5.76 -7.86 -19.20
C GLY A 225 5.55 -8.36 -17.76
N VAL A 226 4.37 -8.15 -17.16
CA VAL A 226 4.14 -8.53 -15.76
C VAL A 226 4.15 -10.05 -15.59
N ASN A 227 4.84 -10.50 -14.55
CA ASN A 227 4.90 -11.89 -14.13
C ASN A 227 4.55 -11.99 -12.64
N ALA A 228 3.33 -12.42 -12.32
CA ALA A 228 2.79 -12.41 -10.96
C ALA A 228 2.26 -13.78 -10.54
N GLU A 229 2.48 -14.13 -9.28
CA GLU A 229 1.92 -15.33 -8.66
C GLU A 229 1.58 -15.06 -7.19
N ASN A 230 0.42 -15.57 -6.74
CA ASN A 230 -0.10 -15.38 -5.39
C ASN A 230 -0.28 -13.90 -5.05
N PHE A 231 -1.33 -13.28 -5.58
CA PHE A 231 -1.48 -11.84 -5.45
C PHE A 231 -2.90 -11.31 -5.40
N ILE A 232 -3.06 -10.12 -4.82
CA ILE A 232 -4.25 -9.29 -5.01
C ILE A 232 -3.78 -7.89 -5.42
N ILE A 233 -4.32 -7.38 -6.51
CA ILE A 233 -4.17 -5.99 -6.96
C ILE A 233 -5.55 -5.33 -6.83
N GLU A 234 -5.70 -4.41 -5.89
CA GLU A 234 -6.94 -3.74 -5.57
C GLU A 234 -6.84 -2.24 -5.81
N ASP A 235 -7.48 -1.78 -6.89
CA ASP A 235 -7.38 -0.40 -7.39
C ASP A 235 -5.92 0.07 -7.61
N GLY A 236 -4.99 -0.87 -7.84
CA GLY A 236 -3.57 -0.63 -8.05
C GLY A 236 -3.12 -0.84 -9.50
N VAL A 237 -1.95 -0.32 -9.86
CA VAL A 237 -1.36 -0.48 -11.20
C VAL A 237 -0.05 -1.25 -11.11
N VAL A 238 0.08 -2.31 -11.90
CA VAL A 238 1.30 -3.10 -12.00
C VAL A 238 1.69 -3.23 -13.47
N ALA A 239 2.85 -2.72 -13.88
CA ALA A 239 3.19 -2.63 -15.31
C ALA A 239 4.70 -2.73 -15.61
N ASN A 240 5.01 -2.74 -16.90
CA ASN A 240 6.37 -2.65 -17.47
C ASN A 240 7.40 -3.57 -16.82
N GLY A 241 7.14 -4.88 -16.88
CA GLY A 241 8.11 -5.91 -16.51
C GLY A 241 8.23 -6.20 -15.01
N VAL A 242 7.24 -5.78 -14.20
CA VAL A 242 7.22 -6.13 -12.77
C VAL A 242 7.13 -7.64 -12.57
N VAL A 243 7.94 -8.14 -11.63
CA VAL A 243 7.87 -9.53 -11.15
C VAL A 243 7.46 -9.52 -9.69
N MET A 244 6.35 -10.17 -9.36
CA MET A 244 5.85 -10.20 -7.98
C MET A 244 5.40 -11.58 -7.51
N ARG A 245 5.71 -11.93 -6.25
CA ARG A 245 5.33 -13.20 -5.61
C ARG A 245 4.77 -12.94 -4.22
N ASN A 246 3.62 -13.50 -3.87
CA ASN A 246 3.02 -13.35 -2.53
C ASN A 246 2.86 -11.85 -2.18
N CYS A 247 2.05 -11.12 -2.93
CA CYS A 247 1.99 -9.66 -2.83
C CYS A 247 0.57 -9.10 -2.79
N PHE A 248 0.39 -8.02 -2.03
CA PHE A 248 -0.81 -7.18 -2.05
C PHE A 248 -0.46 -5.79 -2.59
N VAL A 249 -1.22 -5.31 -3.57
CA VAL A 249 -1.08 -3.96 -4.14
C VAL A 249 -2.41 -3.23 -3.99
N GLY A 250 -2.49 -2.36 -3.00
CA GLY A 250 -3.69 -1.64 -2.61
C GLY A 250 -3.93 -0.32 -3.35
N GLN A 251 -4.88 0.44 -2.84
CA GLN A 251 -5.55 1.48 -3.61
C GLN A 251 -4.63 2.62 -4.07
N GLY A 252 -4.53 2.81 -5.39
CA GLY A 252 -3.70 3.84 -5.99
C GLY A 252 -2.19 3.56 -5.94
N ALA A 253 -1.77 2.40 -5.42
CA ALA A 253 -0.39 1.97 -5.46
C ALA A 253 0.05 1.68 -6.90
N VAL A 254 1.33 1.90 -7.20
CA VAL A 254 1.92 1.67 -8.52
C VAL A 254 3.23 0.93 -8.37
N LEU A 255 3.34 -0.23 -9.01
CA LEU A 255 4.58 -0.98 -9.19
C LEU A 255 4.92 -0.94 -10.68
N ASP A 256 6.11 -0.48 -11.03
CA ASP A 256 6.46 -0.19 -12.44
C ASP A 256 7.95 -0.39 -12.75
N LYS A 257 8.30 -0.31 -14.04
CA LYS A 257 9.69 -0.22 -14.56
C LYS A 257 10.62 -1.31 -14.02
N GLY A 258 10.19 -2.56 -14.12
CA GLY A 258 10.97 -3.73 -13.72
C GLY A 258 11.20 -3.86 -12.22
N PHE A 259 10.36 -3.23 -11.39
CA PHE A 259 10.37 -3.46 -9.94
C PHE A 259 10.12 -4.94 -9.62
N THR A 260 10.83 -5.45 -8.62
CA THR A 260 10.68 -6.84 -8.15
C THR A 260 10.17 -6.85 -6.73
N ALA A 261 9.22 -7.72 -6.43
CA ALA A 261 8.65 -7.83 -5.09
C ALA A 261 8.43 -9.29 -4.72
N HIS A 262 8.77 -9.66 -3.50
CA HIS A 262 8.23 -10.89 -2.94
C HIS A 262 7.92 -10.75 -1.45
N ASP A 263 6.89 -11.46 -1.04
CA ASP A 263 6.41 -11.47 0.35
C ASP A 263 6.17 -10.05 0.89
N SER A 264 5.53 -9.19 0.08
CA SER A 264 5.49 -7.75 0.34
C SER A 264 4.10 -7.15 0.12
N LEU A 265 3.76 -6.17 0.95
CA LEU A 265 2.46 -5.48 0.94
C LEU A 265 2.67 -4.01 0.60
N PHE A 266 1.88 -3.47 -0.33
CA PHE A 266 1.93 -2.09 -0.77
C PHE A 266 0.55 -1.44 -0.60
N PHE A 267 0.40 -0.56 0.38
CA PHE A 267 -0.87 0.10 0.72
C PHE A 267 -1.07 1.43 -0.03
N ALA A 268 -2.07 2.20 0.39
CA ALA A 268 -2.55 3.37 -0.35
C ALA A 268 -1.45 4.28 -0.92
N ASN A 269 -1.53 4.54 -2.23
CA ASN A 269 -0.66 5.46 -2.96
C ASN A 269 0.85 5.19 -2.84
N CYS A 270 1.28 3.95 -2.59
CA CYS A 270 2.68 3.57 -2.76
C CYS A 270 3.14 3.75 -4.22
N ALA A 271 4.42 4.02 -4.43
CA ALA A 271 5.00 4.11 -5.78
C ALA A 271 6.40 3.49 -5.80
N CYS A 272 6.53 2.35 -6.47
CA CYS A 272 7.73 1.53 -6.45
C CYS A 272 8.21 1.23 -7.88
N GLU A 273 9.41 1.70 -8.21
CA GLU A 273 10.03 1.52 -9.53
C GLU A 273 11.49 1.07 -9.38
N ASN A 274 12.04 0.38 -10.37
CA ASN A 274 13.48 0.16 -10.58
C ASN A 274 14.28 -0.56 -9.46
N GLY A 275 13.61 -1.10 -8.44
CA GLY A 275 14.23 -1.68 -7.25
C GLY A 275 13.61 -3.00 -6.82
N GLU A 276 13.86 -3.38 -5.57
CA GLU A 276 13.43 -4.64 -4.98
C GLU A 276 12.77 -4.43 -3.61
N ALA A 277 11.70 -5.19 -3.34
CA ALA A 277 11.08 -5.33 -2.04
C ALA A 277 11.01 -6.81 -1.62
N CYS A 278 11.48 -7.11 -0.42
CA CYS A 278 11.49 -8.45 0.17
C CYS A 278 11.01 -8.41 1.62
N ALA A 279 9.96 -9.16 1.98
CA ALA A 279 9.38 -9.15 3.33
C ALA A 279 8.98 -7.72 3.81
N VAL A 280 8.50 -6.87 2.90
CA VAL A 280 8.24 -5.45 3.15
C VAL A 280 6.78 -5.20 3.52
N PHE A 281 6.59 -4.42 4.58
CA PHE A 281 5.32 -3.74 4.83
C PHE A 281 5.46 -2.27 4.37
N ALA A 282 4.99 -1.98 3.17
CA ALA A 282 4.93 -0.63 2.63
C ALA A 282 3.56 -0.02 2.96
N GLY A 283 3.46 0.62 4.11
CA GLY A 283 2.32 1.46 4.48
C GLY A 283 2.15 2.65 3.54
N PRO A 284 1.08 3.42 3.68
CA PRO A 284 0.68 4.42 2.70
C PRO A 284 1.80 5.38 2.32
N TYR A 285 1.86 5.75 1.04
CA TYR A 285 2.83 6.71 0.48
C TYR A 285 4.31 6.31 0.67
N THR A 286 4.62 5.01 0.72
CA THR A 286 6.00 4.53 0.60
C THR A 286 6.45 4.62 -0.86
N VAL A 287 7.58 5.29 -1.09
CA VAL A 287 8.06 5.62 -2.44
C VAL A 287 9.52 5.23 -2.65
N THR A 288 9.78 4.52 -3.74
CA THR A 288 11.11 4.30 -4.31
C THR A 288 11.02 4.39 -5.83
N MET A 289 11.88 5.19 -6.47
CA MET A 289 11.82 5.41 -7.92
C MET A 289 13.11 5.06 -8.66
N HIS A 290 14.23 5.07 -7.95
CA HIS A 290 15.55 5.00 -8.57
C HIS A 290 16.13 3.59 -8.50
N LYS A 291 17.04 3.28 -9.43
CA LYS A 291 17.72 1.99 -9.45
C LYS A 291 18.52 1.71 -8.18
N SER A 292 18.72 0.42 -7.93
CA SER A 292 19.55 -0.15 -6.87
C SER A 292 19.02 0.04 -5.45
N THR A 293 17.73 0.40 -5.28
CA THR A 293 17.08 0.39 -3.98
C THR A 293 16.64 -1.02 -3.59
N LEU A 294 17.05 -1.48 -2.42
CA LEU A 294 16.55 -2.68 -1.75
C LEU A 294 15.81 -2.27 -0.47
N LEU A 295 14.50 -2.48 -0.46
CA LEU A 295 13.70 -2.47 0.76
C LEU A 295 13.56 -3.90 1.22
N ILE A 296 14.03 -4.21 2.42
CA ILE A 296 13.98 -5.58 2.94
C ILE A 296 13.55 -5.55 4.39
N GLY A 297 12.79 -6.57 4.82
CA GLY A 297 12.52 -6.87 6.21
C GLY A 297 12.18 -5.68 7.10
N GLY A 298 11.13 -4.94 6.77
CA GLY A 298 10.80 -3.74 7.53
C GLY A 298 9.46 -3.09 7.19
N GLN A 299 9.06 -2.19 8.08
CA GLN A 299 7.89 -1.32 7.90
C GLN A 299 8.31 0.07 7.45
N TYR A 300 7.58 0.60 6.47
CA TYR A 300 7.74 1.94 5.93
C TYR A 300 6.38 2.62 5.83
N SER A 301 6.33 3.94 5.96
CA SER A 301 5.13 4.73 5.70
C SER A 301 5.53 6.15 5.36
N PHE A 302 4.86 6.79 4.40
CA PHE A 302 5.18 8.12 3.87
C PHE A 302 6.66 8.29 3.46
N MET A 303 7.35 7.16 3.26
CA MET A 303 8.79 7.08 3.13
C MET A 303 9.22 7.49 1.74
N ASN A 304 10.39 8.11 1.62
CA ASN A 304 11.02 8.37 0.34
C ASN A 304 12.44 7.80 0.33
N ALA A 305 12.62 6.74 -0.47
CA ALA A 305 13.89 6.08 -0.65
C ALA A 305 14.77 6.84 -1.65
N GLY A 306 15.91 7.36 -1.17
CA GLY A 306 16.99 7.81 -2.03
C GLY A 306 17.53 6.66 -2.89
N SER A 307 18.12 7.00 -4.05
CA SER A 307 18.72 5.98 -4.94
C SER A 307 19.80 5.18 -4.23
N GLY A 308 19.80 3.85 -4.42
CA GLY A 308 20.79 2.99 -3.77
C GLY A 308 20.57 2.83 -2.26
N THR A 309 19.36 3.12 -1.76
CA THR A 309 19.00 2.78 -0.38
C THR A 309 19.05 1.28 -0.21
N ASN A 310 19.78 0.80 0.79
CA ASN A 310 19.97 -0.61 1.03
C ASN A 310 19.81 -0.91 2.52
N SER A 311 19.32 -2.09 2.85
CA SER A 311 19.22 -2.54 4.23
C SER A 311 19.57 -4.01 4.35
N SER A 312 19.89 -4.46 5.56
CA SER A 312 20.17 -5.87 5.84
C SER A 312 19.51 -6.33 7.13
N ASN A 313 18.79 -7.43 7.06
CA ASN A 313 18.16 -8.14 8.18
C ASN A 313 18.90 -9.43 8.60
N HIS A 314 19.96 -9.81 7.91
CA HIS A 314 20.60 -11.08 8.16
C HIS A 314 21.42 -11.06 9.46
N MET A 315 21.03 -11.88 10.43
CA MET A 315 21.85 -12.22 11.58
C MET A 315 22.68 -13.45 11.21
N TYR A 316 23.98 -13.28 10.94
CA TYR A 316 24.87 -14.31 10.36
C TYR A 316 24.69 -15.74 10.88
N LYS A 317 24.44 -15.91 12.18
CA LYS A 317 24.27 -17.24 12.82
C LYS A 317 22.84 -17.79 12.82
N LEU A 318 21.83 -16.94 12.67
CA LEU A 318 20.41 -17.28 12.86
C LEU A 318 19.53 -17.00 11.63
N GLY A 319 20.12 -16.47 10.55
CA GLY A 319 19.41 -16.20 9.30
C GLY A 319 18.77 -14.80 9.23
N PRO A 320 17.86 -14.57 8.29
CA PRO A 320 17.21 -13.27 8.02
C PRO A 320 16.06 -12.95 8.99
N ILE A 321 16.38 -12.89 10.28
CA ILE A 321 15.40 -12.75 11.37
C ILE A 321 15.18 -11.32 11.84
N HIS A 322 16.08 -10.39 11.51
CA HIS A 322 15.89 -9.01 11.95
C HIS A 322 14.83 -8.32 11.11
N TRP A 323 14.24 -7.31 11.70
CA TRP A 323 13.41 -6.37 10.98
C TRP A 323 13.52 -5.01 11.65
N GLY A 324 13.00 -3.99 10.99
CA GLY A 324 13.02 -2.64 11.52
C GLY A 324 11.84 -1.82 11.08
N VAL A 325 11.76 -0.62 11.66
CA VAL A 325 10.69 0.32 11.37
C VAL A 325 11.31 1.63 10.94
N MET A 326 11.05 2.05 9.72
CA MET A 326 11.14 3.45 9.35
C MET A 326 9.78 4.08 9.64
N GLN A 327 9.71 4.89 10.70
CA GLN A 327 8.47 5.59 11.03
C GLN A 327 8.08 6.55 9.91
N ARG A 328 6.87 7.09 10.00
CA ARG A 328 6.28 7.87 8.93
C ARG A 328 7.19 9.00 8.45
N GLY A 329 7.31 9.15 7.14
CA GLY A 329 7.95 10.29 6.50
C GLY A 329 9.48 10.26 6.52
N VAL A 330 10.09 9.17 6.99
CA VAL A 330 11.55 9.00 6.93
C VAL A 330 12.02 9.08 5.48
N LYS A 331 13.15 9.75 5.29
CA LYS A 331 13.82 9.86 4.00
C LYS A 331 15.22 9.28 4.12
N THR A 332 15.70 8.69 3.04
CA THR A 332 17.08 8.25 2.95
C THR A 332 17.82 9.07 1.90
N SER A 333 19.08 9.41 2.17
CA SER A 333 19.96 9.93 1.13
C SER A 333 20.33 8.84 0.14
N SER A 334 20.85 9.24 -1.02
CA SER A 334 21.45 8.29 -1.94
C SER A 334 22.56 7.49 -1.25
N GLY A 335 22.58 6.17 -1.48
CA GLY A 335 23.56 5.24 -0.90
C GLY A 335 23.44 5.01 0.61
N ALA A 336 22.33 5.42 1.24
CA ALA A 336 22.11 5.14 2.66
C ALA A 336 22.00 3.63 2.91
N TYR A 337 22.58 3.19 4.03
CA TYR A 337 22.54 1.79 4.46
C TYR A 337 22.03 1.67 5.90
N MET A 338 21.15 0.71 6.15
CA MET A 338 20.63 0.38 7.49
C MET A 338 20.78 -1.10 7.82
N MET A 339 21.39 -1.39 8.97
CA MET A 339 21.35 -2.73 9.57
C MET A 339 20.14 -2.86 10.50
N TRP A 340 19.19 -3.73 10.16
CA TRP A 340 17.94 -3.92 10.90
C TRP A 340 18.12 -4.53 12.28
N GLY A 341 17.10 -4.36 13.12
CA GLY A 341 17.16 -4.49 14.58
C GLY A 341 16.91 -3.17 15.32
N GLY A 342 16.41 -2.14 14.63
CA GLY A 342 16.21 -0.79 15.18
C GLY A 342 15.05 -0.02 14.53
N ARG A 343 14.85 1.22 14.97
CA ARG A 343 13.75 2.10 14.55
C ARG A 343 14.27 3.48 14.15
N VAL A 344 13.78 4.00 13.04
CA VAL A 344 14.11 5.35 12.56
C VAL A 344 12.98 6.31 12.90
N GLY A 345 13.29 7.39 13.61
CA GLY A 345 12.32 8.40 14.06
C GLY A 345 11.62 9.13 12.93
N ALA A 346 10.32 9.43 13.12
CA ALA A 346 9.46 10.03 12.11
C ALA A 346 10.07 11.27 11.45
N PHE A 347 9.87 11.41 10.13
CA PHE A 347 10.33 12.53 9.31
C PHE A 347 11.84 12.83 9.37
N SER A 348 12.65 11.87 9.82
CA SER A 348 14.11 12.01 9.86
C SER A 348 14.75 11.72 8.50
N LEU A 349 15.94 12.27 8.29
CA LEU A 349 16.78 12.02 7.12
C LEU A 349 17.95 11.11 7.52
N LEU A 350 17.99 9.90 6.97
CA LEU A 350 19.03 8.90 7.17
C LEU A 350 20.17 9.07 6.14
N MET A 351 21.40 9.25 6.61
CA MET A 351 22.58 9.49 5.77
C MET A 351 23.77 8.61 6.17
N GLY A 352 24.32 7.90 5.19
CA GLY A 352 25.47 7.03 5.37
C GLY A 352 25.10 5.61 5.81
N ALA A 353 26.07 4.88 6.37
CA ALA A 353 25.95 3.45 6.64
C ALA A 353 25.84 3.13 8.15
N HIS A 354 24.61 2.96 8.61
CA HIS A 354 24.28 2.67 10.01
C HIS A 354 24.36 1.16 10.28
N LYS A 355 25.26 0.73 11.18
CA LYS A 355 25.60 -0.69 11.40
C LYS A 355 25.32 -1.19 12.83
N ARG A 356 24.71 -0.37 13.68
CA ARG A 356 24.59 -0.62 15.14
C ARG A 356 23.14 -0.64 15.64
N HIS A 357 22.19 -1.13 14.84
CA HIS A 357 20.79 -1.34 15.24
C HIS A 357 20.15 -0.13 15.96
N ALA A 358 20.31 1.06 15.38
CA ALA A 358 19.95 2.30 16.07
C ALA A 358 18.43 2.43 16.28
N ASP A 359 18.02 2.81 17.49
CA ASP A 359 16.67 3.28 17.78
C ASP A 359 16.69 4.79 17.98
N THR A 360 16.12 5.51 17.01
CA THR A 360 16.02 6.97 16.99
C THR A 360 14.57 7.43 17.10
N ALA A 361 13.63 6.54 17.45
CA ALA A 361 12.20 6.82 17.45
C ALA A 361 11.83 8.04 18.32
N LEU A 362 12.55 8.24 19.42
CA LEU A 362 12.35 9.36 20.34
C LEU A 362 12.71 10.73 19.74
N PHE A 363 13.57 10.77 18.71
CA PHE A 363 14.08 12.02 18.14
C PHE A 363 13.56 12.22 16.70
N PRO A 364 12.29 12.61 16.51
CA PRO A 364 11.72 12.85 15.19
C PRO A 364 12.38 14.06 14.51
N PHE A 365 12.23 14.17 13.20
CA PHE A 365 12.78 15.24 12.37
C PHE A 365 14.31 15.38 12.46
N SER A 366 15.01 14.30 12.75
CA SER A 366 16.45 14.33 12.93
C SER A 366 17.21 14.23 11.62
N TYR A 367 18.40 14.82 11.56
CA TYR A 367 19.45 14.34 10.66
C TYR A 367 20.22 13.24 11.36
N LEU A 368 20.33 12.09 10.69
CA LEU A 368 21.02 10.92 11.18
C LEU A 368 22.25 10.67 10.31
N PHE A 369 23.42 10.69 10.92
CA PHE A 369 24.69 10.44 10.23
C PHE A 369 25.32 9.17 10.79
N ALA A 370 25.87 8.33 9.92
CA ALA A 370 26.77 7.27 10.36
C ALA A 370 28.19 7.84 10.59
N ASP A 371 28.80 7.48 11.72
CA ASP A 371 30.25 7.69 11.90
C ASP A 371 31.07 6.59 11.20
N ASN A 372 32.40 6.69 11.28
CA ASN A 372 33.31 5.74 10.63
C ASN A 372 33.15 4.30 11.14
N ASP A 373 32.66 4.11 12.36
CA ASP A 373 32.43 2.82 13.01
C ASP A 373 30.98 2.32 12.84
N GLY A 374 30.15 3.08 12.13
CA GLY A 374 28.75 2.77 11.85
C GLY A 374 27.77 3.08 12.98
N TYR A 375 28.18 3.85 13.99
CA TYR A 375 27.27 4.39 15.00
C TYR A 375 26.44 5.55 14.43
N THR A 376 25.25 5.73 14.98
CA THR A 376 24.34 6.80 14.57
C THR A 376 24.57 8.06 15.42
N ILE A 377 25.00 9.12 14.76
CA ILE A 377 25.00 10.48 15.29
C ILE A 377 23.67 11.14 14.96
N VAL A 378 22.99 11.65 15.99
CA VAL A 378 21.68 12.28 15.86
C VAL A 378 21.83 13.80 15.99
N VAL A 379 21.22 14.53 15.06
CA VAL A 379 21.03 15.98 15.14
C VAL A 379 19.52 16.25 15.20
N PRO A 380 18.95 16.42 16.40
CA PRO A 380 17.51 16.47 16.59
C PRO A 380 16.83 17.69 15.96
N GLY A 381 15.62 17.49 15.43
CA GLY A 381 14.70 18.57 15.04
C GLY A 381 15.03 19.33 13.75
N VAL A 382 16.18 19.06 13.11
CA VAL A 382 16.67 19.82 11.94
C VAL A 382 15.66 19.84 10.79
N MET A 383 14.99 18.71 10.51
CA MET A 383 14.03 18.59 9.41
C MET A 383 12.75 19.40 9.60
N MET A 384 12.44 19.87 10.82
CA MET A 384 11.19 20.62 11.05
C MET A 384 11.14 21.94 10.28
N LYS A 385 12.30 22.56 10.05
CA LYS A 385 12.40 23.82 9.31
C LYS A 385 12.45 23.61 7.79
N SER A 386 12.34 22.37 7.31
CA SER A 386 12.48 22.05 5.89
C SER A 386 11.26 22.50 5.09
N CYS A 387 11.48 23.37 4.09
CA CYS A 387 10.42 23.69 3.12
C CYS A 387 9.99 22.47 2.29
N GLY A 388 10.89 21.48 2.14
CA GLY A 388 10.61 20.21 1.48
C GLY A 388 9.58 19.38 2.24
N LEU A 389 9.67 19.33 3.57
CA LEU A 389 8.71 18.63 4.43
C LEU A 389 7.33 19.30 4.35
N LYS A 390 7.25 20.63 4.47
CA LYS A 390 5.97 21.37 4.35
C LYS A 390 5.29 21.12 3.00
N ARG A 391 6.08 21.05 1.94
CA ARG A 391 5.60 20.72 0.59
C ARG A 391 5.04 19.30 0.53
N ASP A 392 5.67 18.34 1.17
CA ASP A 392 5.23 16.94 1.15
C ASP A 392 3.92 16.76 1.92
N GLU A 393 3.77 17.40 3.09
CA GLU A 393 2.52 17.49 3.86
C GLU A 393 1.33 17.94 2.98
N THR A 394 1.54 18.97 2.16
CA THR A 394 0.50 19.48 1.25
C THR A 394 0.24 18.54 0.07
N LYS A 395 1.28 17.85 -0.40
CA LYS A 395 1.23 17.01 -1.61
C LYS A 395 0.49 15.71 -1.40
N TRP A 396 0.64 15.04 -0.25
CA TRP A 396 0.02 13.74 -0.01
C TRP A 396 -1.51 13.77 -0.21
N PRO A 397 -2.30 14.57 0.52
CA PRO A 397 -3.74 14.62 0.33
C PRO A 397 -4.14 15.09 -1.08
N ALA A 398 -3.41 16.05 -1.67
CA ALA A 398 -3.67 16.52 -3.04
C ALA A 398 -3.39 15.46 -4.13
N ARG A 399 -2.58 14.45 -3.81
CA ARG A 399 -2.20 13.36 -4.72
C ARG A 399 -2.93 12.06 -4.45
N ASP A 400 -3.81 12.01 -3.45
CA ASP A 400 -4.56 10.81 -3.14
C ASP A 400 -5.47 10.40 -4.30
N LYS A 401 -5.07 9.32 -4.99
CA LYS A 401 -5.81 8.80 -6.14
C LYS A 401 -7.17 8.25 -5.74
N ARG A 402 -7.33 7.83 -4.49
CA ARG A 402 -8.58 7.27 -3.96
C ARG A 402 -9.69 8.32 -4.00
N VAL A 403 -9.38 9.57 -3.63
CA VAL A 403 -10.32 10.70 -3.72
C VAL A 403 -10.65 11.01 -5.18
N LYS A 404 -9.63 11.10 -6.05
CA LYS A 404 -9.80 11.44 -7.48
C LYS A 404 -10.66 10.43 -8.22
N LYS A 405 -10.53 9.14 -7.87
CA LYS A 405 -11.25 8.03 -8.47
C LYS A 405 -12.53 7.64 -7.71
N ARG A 406 -12.89 8.39 -6.65
CA ARG A 406 -14.07 8.15 -5.80
C ARG A 406 -14.13 6.71 -5.26
N LEU A 407 -12.99 6.17 -4.86
CA LEU A 407 -12.89 4.85 -4.27
C LEU A 407 -13.47 4.84 -2.84
N PRO A 408 -14.04 3.73 -2.37
CA PRO A 408 -14.21 3.51 -0.93
C PRO A 408 -12.83 3.54 -0.28
N ARG A 409 -12.68 4.23 0.85
CA ARG A 409 -11.36 4.38 1.49
C ARG A 409 -11.18 3.25 2.49
N HIS A 410 -10.39 2.23 2.12
CA HIS A 410 -10.05 1.14 3.02
C HIS A 410 -9.09 1.61 4.11
N ASP A 411 -7.96 2.22 3.72
CA ASP A 411 -6.99 2.73 4.68
C ASP A 411 -7.44 4.07 5.28
N ASN A 412 -7.55 4.13 6.60
CA ASN A 412 -7.68 5.37 7.35
C ASN A 412 -6.30 6.07 7.43
N ILE A 413 -6.24 7.34 7.04
CA ILE A 413 -4.95 8.06 6.92
C ILE A 413 -5.06 9.46 7.50
N VAL A 414 -4.30 9.72 8.56
CA VAL A 414 -4.04 11.05 9.11
C VAL A 414 -2.80 11.62 8.42
N PHE A 415 -2.93 12.77 7.76
CA PHE A 415 -1.84 13.38 6.98
C PHE A 415 -0.99 14.38 7.75
N ASP A 416 -1.45 14.84 8.92
CA ASP A 416 -0.80 15.88 9.70
C ASP A 416 0.63 15.47 10.09
N VAL A 417 1.60 16.36 9.85
CA VAL A 417 2.99 16.12 10.21
C VAL A 417 3.20 16.25 11.71
N LEU A 418 2.63 17.30 12.33
CA LEU A 418 2.59 17.43 13.78
C LEU A 418 1.27 16.81 14.27
N ASN A 419 1.41 15.69 14.97
CA ASN A 419 0.30 14.91 15.50
C ASN A 419 0.69 14.35 16.88
N PRO A 420 -0.27 13.82 17.66
CA PRO A 420 -0.02 13.43 19.04
C PRO A 420 1.18 12.49 19.28
N PRO A 421 1.37 11.34 18.58
CA PRO A 421 2.50 10.46 18.88
C PRO A 421 3.87 11.11 18.60
N ILE A 422 3.95 12.01 17.62
CA ILE A 422 5.17 12.74 17.30
C ILE A 422 5.44 13.83 18.35
N VAL A 423 4.40 14.56 18.76
CA VAL A 423 4.52 15.59 19.81
C VAL A 423 4.83 14.96 21.16
N SER A 424 4.24 13.81 21.50
CA SER A 424 4.62 12.99 22.66
C SER A 424 6.09 12.61 22.64
N SER A 425 6.62 12.20 21.48
CA SER A 425 8.05 11.88 21.34
C SER A 425 8.94 13.12 21.58
N MET A 426 8.53 14.30 21.10
CA MET A 426 9.26 15.55 21.36
C MET A 426 9.20 15.96 22.85
N LEU A 427 8.05 15.84 23.49
CA LEU A 427 7.87 16.11 24.93
C LEU A 427 8.80 15.23 25.77
N GLU A 428 8.89 13.94 25.44
CA GLU A 428 9.79 13.01 26.13
C GLU A 428 11.26 13.28 25.79
N ALA A 429 11.59 13.62 24.53
CA ALA A 429 12.93 14.01 24.14
C ALA A 429 13.44 15.24 24.91
N LEU A 430 12.56 16.22 25.21
CA LEU A 430 12.91 17.39 26.02
C LEU A 430 13.34 16.97 27.43
N ARG A 431 12.61 16.05 28.08
CA ARG A 431 13.00 15.49 29.39
C ARG A 431 14.35 14.78 29.32
N VAL A 432 14.55 13.96 28.28
CA VAL A 432 15.82 13.25 28.06
C VAL A 432 16.98 14.23 27.84
N PHE A 433 16.78 15.35 27.15
CA PHE A 433 17.83 16.37 27.01
C PHE A 433 18.25 16.95 28.36
N ASP A 434 17.32 17.19 29.27
CA ASP A 434 17.61 17.70 30.62
C ASP A 434 18.38 16.67 31.44
N GLU A 435 18.01 15.39 31.36
CA GLU A 435 18.76 14.30 32.00
C GLU A 435 20.18 14.15 31.45
N LEU A 436 20.33 14.21 30.13
CA LEU A 436 21.63 14.09 29.48
C LEU A 436 22.54 15.25 29.87
N GLU A 437 22.04 16.49 29.83
CA GLU A 437 22.81 17.67 30.23
C GLU A 437 23.21 17.60 31.71
N ALA A 438 22.33 17.13 32.59
CA ALA A 438 22.65 16.94 34.00
C ALA A 438 23.75 15.89 34.24
N LYS A 439 23.81 14.84 33.41
CA LYS A 439 24.86 13.81 33.46
C LYS A 439 26.19 14.29 32.87
N GLY A 440 26.13 15.22 31.90
CA GLY A 440 27.28 15.68 31.14
C GLY A 440 27.70 14.71 30.02
N PRO A 441 28.54 15.16 29.08
CA PRO A 441 29.02 14.32 27.98
C PRO A 441 29.97 13.23 28.48
N GLU A 442 30.06 12.12 27.74
CA GLU A 442 31.03 11.07 27.98
C GLU A 442 32.45 11.49 27.58
N SER A 443 33.42 10.59 27.78
CA SER A 443 34.85 10.83 27.51
C SER A 443 35.18 11.23 26.06
N ASP A 444 34.31 10.92 25.10
CA ASP A 444 34.44 11.31 23.69
C ASP A 444 33.85 12.70 23.39
N GLY A 445 33.36 13.40 24.41
CA GLY A 445 32.74 14.73 24.30
C GLY A 445 31.32 14.71 23.72
N MET A 446 30.69 13.53 23.63
CA MET A 446 29.33 13.35 23.14
C MET A 446 28.39 12.90 24.26
N TYR A 447 27.11 13.20 24.10
CA TYR A 447 26.05 12.58 24.90
C TYR A 447 25.66 11.25 24.28
N HIS A 448 25.57 10.18 25.09
CA HIS A 448 25.16 8.86 24.64
C HIS A 448 23.77 8.52 25.18
N TYR A 449 22.91 8.01 24.31
CA TYR A 449 21.56 7.60 24.68
C TYR A 449 21.14 6.40 23.82
N ASN A 450 20.87 5.24 24.43
CA ASN A 450 20.43 4.02 23.75
C ASN A 450 21.25 3.67 22.48
N GLY A 451 22.58 3.82 22.55
CA GLY A 451 23.50 3.54 21.43
C GLY A 451 23.60 4.65 20.38
N LEU A 452 22.92 5.77 20.58
CA LEU A 452 23.02 6.99 19.77
C LEU A 452 24.05 7.94 20.36
N ARG A 453 24.61 8.80 19.51
CA ARG A 453 25.53 9.88 19.91
C ARG A 453 24.98 11.25 19.54
N ILE A 454 25.05 12.21 20.45
CA ILE A 454 24.55 13.57 20.26
C ILE A 454 25.62 14.58 20.67
N LYS A 455 25.96 15.49 19.76
CA LYS A 455 26.86 16.62 20.08
C LYS A 455 26.16 17.59 21.02
N HIS A 456 26.91 18.20 21.95
CA HIS A 456 26.37 19.22 22.84
C HIS A 456 25.63 20.34 22.12
N SER A 457 26.23 20.90 21.07
CA SER A 457 25.59 21.96 20.28
C SER A 457 24.31 21.50 19.57
N SER A 458 24.22 20.22 19.21
CA SER A 458 23.01 19.63 18.62
C SER A 458 21.93 19.40 19.65
N LEU A 459 22.28 18.99 20.88
CA LEU A 459 21.34 18.81 21.99
C LEU A 459 20.65 20.14 22.34
N ILE A 460 21.43 21.20 22.56
CA ILE A 460 20.90 22.53 22.92
C ILE A 460 19.98 23.08 21.82
N LYS A 461 20.40 22.98 20.55
CA LYS A 461 19.58 23.42 19.42
C LYS A 461 18.32 22.57 19.24
N GLY A 462 18.44 21.25 19.42
CA GLY A 462 17.34 20.31 19.35
C GLY A 462 16.27 20.61 20.39
N ARG A 463 16.67 20.92 21.64
CA ARG A 463 15.77 21.35 22.72
C ARG A 463 14.93 22.55 22.30
N GLU A 464 15.58 23.61 21.82
CA GLU A 464 14.88 24.83 21.43
C GLU A 464 13.91 24.58 20.27
N VAL A 465 14.34 23.80 19.28
CA VAL A 465 13.54 23.49 18.11
C VAL A 465 12.31 22.65 18.46
N TYR A 466 12.44 21.64 19.32
CA TYR A 466 11.31 20.87 19.82
C TYR A 466 10.37 21.71 20.68
N ARG A 467 10.90 22.57 21.56
CA ARG A 467 10.08 23.49 22.35
C ARG A 467 9.20 24.37 21.45
N ILE A 468 9.80 25.02 20.44
CA ILE A 468 9.07 25.87 19.48
C ILE A 468 7.97 25.07 18.76
N ALA A 469 8.26 23.83 18.34
CA ALA A 469 7.28 23.04 17.60
C ALA A 469 6.12 22.53 18.47
N VAL A 470 6.40 22.15 19.73
CA VAL A 470 5.34 21.82 20.69
C VAL A 470 4.46 23.04 20.92
N LEU A 471 5.05 24.24 21.16
CA LEU A 471 4.28 25.48 21.30
C LEU A 471 3.44 25.79 20.06
N LYS A 472 4.02 25.65 18.86
CA LYS A 472 3.27 25.83 17.60
C LYS A 472 2.09 24.88 17.51
N TYR A 473 2.31 23.59 17.77
CA TYR A 473 1.25 22.59 17.71
C TYR A 473 0.13 22.91 18.68
N LEU A 474 0.45 23.21 19.94
CA LEU A 474 -0.54 23.60 20.96
C LEU A 474 -1.29 24.86 20.52
N TYR A 475 -0.57 25.90 20.08
CA TYR A 475 -1.20 27.14 19.60
C TYR A 475 -2.17 26.90 18.45
N ASP A 476 -1.76 26.16 17.41
CA ASP A 476 -2.60 25.88 16.26
C ASP A 476 -3.85 25.07 16.65
N LYS A 477 -3.76 24.18 17.65
CA LYS A 477 -4.88 23.37 18.13
C LYS A 477 -5.82 24.14 19.07
N THR A 478 -5.34 25.14 19.80
CA THR A 478 -6.16 25.82 20.83
C THR A 478 -6.60 27.23 20.49
N ARG A 479 -5.99 27.92 19.52
CA ARG A 479 -6.22 29.35 19.28
C ARG A 479 -7.68 29.72 18.94
N ASP A 480 -8.44 28.78 18.37
CA ASP A 480 -9.82 28.98 17.93
C ASP A 480 -10.83 28.14 18.75
N ILE A 481 -10.40 27.56 19.89
CA ILE A 481 -11.19 26.61 20.69
C ILE A 481 -11.19 27.02 22.16
N ASP A 482 -12.37 27.02 22.78
CA ASP A 482 -12.51 27.22 24.22
C ASP A 482 -12.14 25.92 24.98
N MET A 483 -10.87 25.82 25.35
CA MET A 483 -10.30 24.69 26.10
C MET A 483 -10.85 24.54 27.54
N SER A 484 -11.70 25.45 28.03
CA SER A 484 -12.37 25.27 29.33
C SER A 484 -13.50 24.24 29.28
N THR A 485 -14.04 23.98 28.08
CA THR A 485 -15.12 23.03 27.84
C THR A 485 -14.64 21.61 27.56
N ILE A 486 -13.33 21.43 27.39
CA ILE A 486 -12.69 20.16 27.04
C ILE A 486 -12.13 19.52 28.30
N GLU A 487 -12.47 18.25 28.52
CA GLU A 487 -11.91 17.45 29.61
C GLU A 487 -10.49 16.99 29.26
N ALA A 488 -9.58 17.09 30.22
CA ALA A 488 -8.21 16.61 30.07
C ALA A 488 -8.16 15.08 30.14
N GLU A 489 -7.50 14.46 29.17
CA GLU A 489 -7.31 13.00 29.17
C GLU A 489 -5.86 12.66 28.79
N GLN A 490 -5.21 11.85 29.61
CA GLN A 490 -3.92 11.26 29.23
C GLN A 490 -4.19 10.13 28.24
N ILE A 491 -3.62 10.23 27.04
CA ILE A 491 -3.81 9.26 25.97
C ILE A 491 -2.44 8.81 25.48
N ASP A 492 -2.23 7.49 25.49
CA ASP A 492 -1.09 6.86 24.83
C ASP A 492 -1.44 6.63 23.36
N TRP A 493 -0.70 7.27 22.46
CA TRP A 493 -1.00 7.27 21.03
C TRP A 493 -0.19 6.24 20.26
N VAL A 494 -0.82 5.66 19.24
CA VAL A 494 -0.15 4.78 18.27
C VAL A 494 -0.36 5.30 16.85
N ASP A 495 0.63 5.04 15.99
CA ASP A 495 0.51 5.20 14.54
C ASP A 495 0.42 3.81 13.91
N LEU A 496 -0.80 3.42 13.54
CA LEU A 496 -1.09 2.14 12.93
C LEU A 496 -1.12 2.31 11.40
N ALA A 497 0.07 2.36 10.81
CA ALA A 497 0.31 2.48 9.37
C ALA A 497 -0.44 3.65 8.71
N GLY A 498 -0.44 4.82 9.35
CA GLY A 498 -1.05 6.05 8.84
C GLY A 498 -2.27 6.52 9.63
N GLN A 499 -2.95 5.62 10.36
CA GLN A 499 -4.01 6.01 11.29
C GLN A 499 -3.43 6.31 12.67
N ILE A 500 -3.73 7.51 13.19
CA ILE A 500 -3.41 7.86 14.58
C ILE A 500 -4.64 7.59 15.44
N MET A 501 -4.44 6.87 16.54
CA MET A 501 -5.51 6.54 17.48
C MET A 501 -4.98 6.27 18.90
N PRO A 502 -5.84 6.35 19.93
CA PRO A 502 -5.52 5.84 21.26
C PRO A 502 -5.12 4.37 21.23
N GLY A 503 -4.03 4.02 21.89
CA GLY A 503 -3.52 2.65 21.98
C GLY A 503 -4.42 1.73 22.80
N SER A 504 -5.25 2.28 23.69
CA SER A 504 -6.24 1.51 24.46
C SER A 504 -7.25 0.79 23.56
N ILE A 505 -7.65 1.40 22.44
CA ILE A 505 -8.60 0.81 21.48
C ILE A 505 -8.04 -0.48 20.87
N LEU A 506 -6.71 -0.63 20.76
CA LEU A 506 -6.13 -1.87 20.27
C LEU A 506 -6.43 -3.05 21.21
N ASN A 507 -6.49 -2.81 22.52
CA ASN A 507 -6.81 -3.86 23.47
C ASN A 507 -8.25 -4.35 23.28
N ASP A 508 -9.18 -3.44 23.02
CA ASP A 508 -10.57 -3.78 22.73
C ASP A 508 -10.69 -4.58 21.42
N ILE A 509 -9.95 -4.17 20.39
CA ILE A 509 -9.91 -4.85 19.08
C ILE A 509 -9.45 -6.31 19.21
N TYR A 510 -8.49 -6.61 20.08
CA TYR A 510 -7.99 -7.98 20.21
C TYR A 510 -9.03 -8.96 20.77
N GLU A 511 -10.07 -8.45 21.44
CA GLU A 511 -11.14 -9.25 22.05
C GLU A 511 -12.41 -9.33 21.19
N MET A 512 -12.49 -8.59 20.07
CA MET A 512 -13.67 -8.58 19.18
C MET A 512 -13.83 -9.91 18.44
N GLU A 513 -15.07 -10.30 18.12
CA GLU A 513 -15.40 -11.64 17.59
C GLU A 513 -15.73 -11.65 16.09
N SER A 514 -15.71 -10.49 15.42
CA SER A 514 -15.96 -10.40 13.97
C SER A 514 -15.11 -9.35 13.25
N LEU A 515 -14.88 -9.56 11.94
CA LEU A 515 -14.15 -8.61 11.09
C LEU A 515 -14.88 -7.26 10.94
N ASP A 516 -16.21 -7.26 10.96
CA ASP A 516 -17.03 -6.06 10.85
C ASP A 516 -16.91 -5.18 12.11
N GLU A 517 -16.91 -5.78 13.31
CA GLU A 517 -16.66 -5.06 14.57
C GLU A 517 -15.27 -4.40 14.58
N ILE A 518 -14.24 -5.13 14.16
CA ILE A 518 -12.87 -4.60 14.09
C ILE A 518 -12.79 -3.45 13.08
N SER A 519 -13.42 -3.60 11.91
CA SER A 519 -13.50 -2.54 10.89
C SER A 519 -14.19 -1.29 11.41
N GLU A 520 -15.33 -1.44 12.09
CA GLU A 520 -16.06 -0.32 12.68
C GLU A 520 -15.26 0.35 13.79
N ALA A 521 -14.54 -0.40 14.61
CA ALA A 521 -13.66 0.17 15.64
C ALA A 521 -12.55 1.06 15.04
N PHE A 522 -11.94 0.65 13.93
CA PHE A 522 -10.99 1.51 13.21
C PHE A 522 -11.66 2.77 12.67
N ASN A 523 -12.85 2.66 12.08
CA ASN A 523 -13.56 3.81 11.51
C ASN A 523 -14.03 4.79 12.59
N GLN A 524 -14.56 4.28 13.70
CA GLN A 524 -14.96 5.09 14.84
C GLN A 524 -13.74 5.80 15.43
N ALA A 525 -12.63 5.11 15.67
CA ALA A 525 -11.40 5.72 16.17
C ALA A 525 -10.87 6.82 15.23
N TYR A 526 -11.00 6.63 13.91
CA TYR A 526 -10.62 7.65 12.93
C TYR A 526 -11.54 8.87 12.97
N ASN A 527 -12.85 8.67 13.11
CA ASN A 527 -13.84 9.76 13.20
C ASN A 527 -13.71 10.54 14.52
N ASP A 528 -13.40 9.85 15.62
CA ASP A 528 -13.26 10.44 16.96
C ASP A 528 -11.87 11.05 17.22
N TYR A 529 -10.91 10.86 16.28
CA TYR A 529 -9.53 11.31 16.41
C TYR A 529 -9.41 12.78 16.84
N SER A 530 -10.11 13.69 16.17
CA SER A 530 -10.04 15.13 16.46
C SER A 530 -10.49 15.46 17.89
N SER A 531 -11.52 14.78 18.38
CA SER A 531 -12.03 14.98 19.74
C SER A 531 -11.06 14.44 20.79
N ALA A 532 -10.49 13.25 20.54
CA ALA A 532 -9.47 12.66 21.41
C ALA A 532 -8.18 13.49 21.42
N GLU A 533 -7.77 14.02 20.27
CA GLU A 533 -6.61 14.92 20.13
C GLU A 533 -6.76 16.15 21.04
N LEU A 534 -7.94 16.78 21.06
CA LEU A 534 -8.18 17.96 21.90
C LEU A 534 -8.14 17.66 23.40
N ARG A 535 -8.68 16.51 23.83
CA ARG A 535 -8.59 16.08 25.25
C ARG A 535 -7.15 15.81 25.68
N TRP A 536 -6.35 15.25 24.78
CA TRP A 536 -4.92 15.08 25.02
C TRP A 536 -4.16 16.41 25.03
N VAL A 537 -4.43 17.32 24.08
CA VAL A 537 -3.86 18.67 24.07
C VAL A 537 -4.17 19.40 25.37
N LYS A 538 -5.42 19.30 25.86
CA LYS A 538 -5.82 19.84 27.16
C LYS A 538 -4.97 19.28 28.30
N TRP A 539 -4.77 17.95 28.33
CA TRP A 539 -3.90 17.32 29.33
C TRP A 539 -2.46 17.83 29.26
N VAL A 540 -1.86 17.97 28.05
CA VAL A 540 -0.50 18.51 27.89
C VAL A 540 -0.37 19.92 28.45
N LEU A 541 -1.38 20.78 28.25
CA LEU A 541 -1.42 22.12 28.83
C LEU A 541 -1.37 22.07 30.37
N GLU A 542 -2.14 21.16 30.97
CA GLU A 542 -2.16 20.95 32.43
C GLU A 542 -0.85 20.38 32.98
N GLN A 543 -0.03 19.74 32.14
CA GLN A 543 1.34 19.30 32.48
C GLN A 543 2.39 20.44 32.43
N GLY A 544 1.97 21.69 32.61
CA GLY A 544 2.86 22.86 32.71
C GLY A 544 3.10 23.61 31.40
N TRP A 545 2.53 23.18 30.27
CA TRP A 545 2.64 23.92 29.01
C TRP A 545 1.70 25.13 28.93
N ALA A 546 0.64 25.17 29.75
CA ALA A 546 -0.24 26.33 29.87
C ALA A 546 0.53 27.62 30.22
N GLU A 547 1.57 27.51 31.07
CA GLU A 547 2.41 28.64 31.49
C GLU A 547 3.26 29.19 30.33
N GLN A 548 3.54 28.39 29.32
CA GLN A 548 4.33 28.78 28.14
C GLN A 548 3.46 29.31 26.98
N MET A 549 2.13 29.18 27.08
CA MET A 549 1.21 29.64 26.03
C MET A 549 1.28 31.13 25.69
N PRO A 550 1.64 32.06 26.60
CA PRO A 550 1.86 33.46 26.23
C PRO A 550 2.94 33.66 25.15
N GLU A 551 3.89 32.73 24.99
CA GLU A 551 4.92 32.76 23.96
C GLU A 551 4.53 31.99 22.69
N ALA A 552 3.44 31.22 22.71
CA ALA A 552 3.16 30.22 21.68
C ALA A 552 2.84 30.83 20.31
N GLU A 553 2.18 31.99 20.26
CA GLU A 553 1.95 32.73 19.01
C GLU A 553 3.27 33.19 18.37
N ALA A 554 4.20 33.69 19.19
CA ALA A 554 5.52 34.12 18.72
C ALA A 554 6.34 32.92 18.24
N ALA A 555 6.30 31.79 18.97
CA ALA A 555 6.93 30.54 18.56
C ALA A 555 6.36 30.00 17.23
N ALA A 556 5.03 30.03 17.06
CA ALA A 556 4.38 29.62 15.82
C ALA A 556 4.83 30.48 14.63
N ARG A 557 4.86 31.81 14.80
CA ARG A 557 5.38 32.73 13.78
C ARG A 557 6.85 32.47 13.46
N GLN A 558 7.68 32.22 14.47
CA GLN A 558 9.09 31.90 14.29
C GLN A 558 9.27 30.60 13.50
N PHE A 559 8.50 29.58 13.81
CA PHE A 559 8.53 28.30 13.09
C PHE A 559 8.19 28.47 11.61
N ASP A 560 7.11 29.20 11.30
CA ASP A 560 6.69 29.45 9.92
C ASP A 560 7.72 30.32 9.17
N ALA A 561 8.31 31.32 9.84
CA ALA A 561 9.37 32.15 9.29
C ALA A 561 10.64 31.35 8.98
N ASP A 562 11.01 30.39 9.83
CA ASP A 562 12.16 29.51 9.63
C ASP A 562 12.01 28.63 8.38
N ILE A 563 10.80 28.12 8.12
CA ILE A 563 10.48 27.35 6.90
C ILE A 563 10.59 28.24 5.66
N GLU A 564 10.07 29.45 5.72
CA GLU A 564 10.14 30.39 4.59
C GLU A 564 11.59 30.81 4.31
N ALA A 565 12.38 31.04 5.36
CA ALA A 565 13.81 31.32 5.24
C ALA A 565 14.57 30.15 4.58
N ASP A 566 14.23 28.90 4.92
CA ASP A 566 14.79 27.71 4.25
C ASP A 566 14.45 27.64 2.76
N ARG A 567 13.21 27.99 2.41
CA ARG A 567 12.76 28.08 1.02
C ARG A 567 13.55 29.11 0.23
N LEU A 568 13.73 30.31 0.78
CA LEU A 568 14.48 31.39 0.14
C LEU A 568 15.95 31.01 -0.07
N ARG A 569 16.63 30.49 0.96
CA ARG A 569 18.01 30.00 0.86
C ARG A 569 18.16 28.91 -0.21
N SER A 570 17.22 27.97 -0.27
CA SER A 570 17.24 26.89 -1.26
C SER A 570 17.11 27.42 -2.70
N ARG A 571 16.26 28.44 -2.91
CA ARG A 571 16.11 29.10 -4.23
C ARG A 571 17.36 29.87 -4.63
N GLU A 572 17.99 30.57 -3.69
CA GLU A 572 19.24 31.29 -3.94
C GLU A 572 20.37 30.33 -4.30
N MET A 573 20.55 29.23 -3.55
CA MET A 573 21.53 28.20 -3.89
C MET A 573 21.29 27.59 -5.27
N LEU A 574 20.02 27.30 -5.62
CA LEU A 574 19.68 26.80 -6.96
C LEU A 574 20.03 27.81 -8.06
N SER A 575 19.74 29.09 -7.83
CA SER A 575 20.10 30.17 -8.76
C SER A 575 21.62 30.26 -8.93
N GLN A 576 22.39 30.21 -7.83
CA GLN A 576 23.86 30.20 -7.86
C GLN A 576 24.41 29.00 -8.64
N HIS A 577 23.89 27.78 -8.39
CA HIS A 577 24.28 26.60 -9.14
C HIS A 577 23.96 26.72 -10.63
N ASN A 578 22.78 27.23 -10.98
CA ASN A 578 22.41 27.44 -12.38
C ASN A 578 23.31 28.49 -13.07
N ASN A 579 23.71 29.55 -12.35
CA ASN A 579 24.66 30.54 -12.86
C ASN A 579 26.07 29.94 -13.04
N LEU A 580 26.49 29.00 -12.20
CA LEU A 580 27.75 28.26 -12.41
C LEU A 580 27.71 27.37 -13.66
N LEU A 581 26.51 26.98 -14.10
CA LEU A 581 26.28 26.13 -15.26
C LEU A 581 25.90 26.93 -16.52
N SER A 582 25.71 28.25 -16.43
CA SER A 582 25.39 29.06 -17.61
C SER A 582 26.62 29.17 -18.51
N LEU A 583 26.45 28.84 -19.80
CA LEU A 583 27.49 28.86 -20.83
C LEU A 583 28.05 30.26 -21.09
#